data_AF-A0A966V497-F1
#
_entry.id   AF-A0A966V497-F1
#
_cell.length_a   1.000
_cell.length_b   1.000
_cell.length_c   1.000
_cell.angle_alpha   90.00
_cell.angle_beta   90.00
_cell.angle_gamma   90.00
#
_symmetry.space_group_name_H-M   'P 1'
#
loop_
_entity.id
_entity.type
_entity.pdbx_description
1 polymer ?
#
loop_
_entity_poly.entity_id
_entity_poly.type
_entity_poly.pdbx_seq_one_letter_code
_entity_poly.pdbx_strand_id
1 'polypeptide(L)'
;MTQKLMQVATLLRTVRTAAEASGYPCGIPTVEILLLIAAGVDTHRGLIEATDKAQDARGVKRIALYLEGRTEQHANRARASPFRLIERRKHPHRAGHQFRLSEEGLTLLKPVFPSLTRPTWNE
;
A
#
# COMPACT_ATOMS: atom_id res chain seq x y z
N MET A 1 -22.13 -14.79 -8.19
CA MET A 1 -21.56 -13.96 -7.10
C MET A 1 -20.32 -14.60 -6.46
N THR A 2 -20.32 -15.93 -6.26
CA THR A 2 -19.20 -16.75 -5.75
C THR A 2 -17.89 -16.66 -6.52
N GLN A 3 -17.94 -16.52 -7.85
CA GLN A 3 -16.72 -16.48 -8.68
C GLN A 3 -15.88 -15.20 -8.49
N LYS A 4 -16.53 -14.03 -8.34
CA LYS A 4 -15.83 -12.76 -8.07
C LYS A 4 -15.17 -12.75 -6.69
N LEU A 5 -15.84 -13.30 -5.68
CA LEU A 5 -15.29 -13.41 -4.33
C LEU A 5 -14.07 -14.34 -4.28
N MET A 6 -14.10 -15.46 -5.01
CA MET A 6 -12.93 -16.33 -5.14
C MET A 6 -11.77 -15.63 -5.85
N GLN A 7 -12.03 -14.84 -6.89
CA GLN A 7 -10.99 -14.06 -7.58
C GLN A 7 -10.31 -13.05 -6.64
N VAL A 8 -11.10 -12.32 -5.84
CA VAL A 8 -10.56 -11.36 -4.85
C VAL A 8 -9.76 -12.07 -3.76
N ALA A 9 -10.27 -13.18 -3.22
CA ALA A 9 -9.56 -13.96 -2.20
C ALA A 9 -8.23 -14.53 -2.72
N THR A 10 -8.23 -15.05 -3.95
CA THR A 10 -7.01 -15.52 -4.62
C THR A 10 -6.03 -14.39 -4.82
N LEU A 11 -6.50 -13.22 -5.27
CA LEU A 11 -5.65 -12.05 -5.47
C LEU A 11 -4.97 -11.61 -4.18
N LEU A 12 -5.75 -11.42 -3.11
CA LEU A 12 -5.23 -11.03 -1.80
C LEU A 12 -4.22 -12.05 -1.27
N ARG A 13 -4.48 -13.35 -1.49
CA ARG A 13 -3.57 -14.43 -1.11
C ARG A 13 -2.28 -14.39 -1.91
N THR A 14 -2.35 -14.24 -3.23
CA THR A 14 -1.16 -14.20 -4.10
C THR A 14 -0.26 -13.02 -3.75
N VAL A 15 -0.84 -11.83 -3.54
CA VAL A 15 -0.05 -10.65 -3.14
C VAL A 15 0.56 -10.86 -1.75
N ARG A 16 -0.20 -11.44 -0.81
CA ARG A 16 0.31 -11.77 0.53
C ARG A 16 1.45 -12.79 0.47
N THR A 17 1.33 -13.84 -0.34
CA THR A 17 2.37 -14.85 -0.51
C THR A 17 3.61 -14.27 -1.21
N ALA A 18 3.45 -13.40 -2.21
CA ALA A 18 4.57 -12.71 -2.85
C ALA A 18 5.31 -11.79 -1.85
N ALA A 19 4.55 -11.12 -0.98
CA ALA A 19 5.11 -10.35 0.12
C ALA A 19 5.84 -11.23 1.14
N GLU A 20 5.23 -12.32 1.61
CA GLU A 20 5.84 -13.27 2.55
C GLU A 20 7.14 -13.89 1.97
N ALA A 21 7.13 -14.28 0.69
CA ALA A 21 8.31 -14.79 -0.02
C ALA A 21 9.43 -13.74 -0.14
N SER A 22 9.06 -12.46 -0.17
CA SER A 22 10.00 -11.33 -0.13
C SER A 22 10.43 -10.96 1.30
N GLY A 23 9.99 -11.71 2.32
CA GLY A 23 10.28 -11.42 3.74
C GLY A 23 9.41 -10.31 4.35
N TYR A 24 8.30 -9.93 3.70
CA TYR A 24 7.36 -8.90 4.14
C TYR A 24 6.09 -9.52 4.77
N PRO A 25 6.01 -9.60 6.12
CA PRO A 25 4.78 -10.01 6.77
C PRO A 25 3.72 -8.90 6.59
N CYS A 26 2.70 -9.15 5.77
CA CYS A 26 1.62 -8.20 5.54
C CYS A 26 0.25 -8.77 5.93
N GLY A 27 -0.50 -7.98 6.70
CA GLY A 27 -1.91 -8.25 6.92
C GLY A 27 -2.75 -7.88 5.70
N ILE A 28 -3.97 -8.41 5.62
CA ILE A 28 -4.95 -8.07 4.58
C ILE A 28 -5.10 -6.54 4.40
N PRO A 29 -5.19 -5.72 5.47
CA PRO A 29 -5.28 -4.26 5.31
C PRO A 29 -4.08 -3.61 4.64
N THR A 30 -2.88 -4.15 4.86
CA THR A 30 -1.66 -3.64 4.24
C THR A 30 -1.66 -3.92 2.74
N VAL A 31 -2.08 -5.12 2.35
CA VAL A 31 -2.24 -5.50 0.94
C VAL A 31 -3.31 -4.63 0.27
N GLU A 32 -4.44 -4.42 0.94
CA GLU A 32 -5.53 -3.58 0.45
C GLU A 32 -5.07 -2.14 0.17
N ILE A 33 -4.42 -1.48 1.13
CA ILE A 33 -3.88 -0.12 0.94
C ILE A 33 -2.86 -0.07 -0.20
N LEU A 34 -1.99 -1.06 -0.31
CA LEU A 34 -1.01 -1.13 -1.41
C LEU A 34 -1.70 -1.24 -2.78
N LEU A 35 -2.74 -2.05 -2.88
CA LEU A 35 -3.53 -2.20 -4.12
C LEU A 35 -4.33 -0.94 -4.46
N LEU A 36 -4.86 -0.24 -3.46
CA LEU A 36 -5.54 1.05 -3.67
C LEU A 36 -4.57 2.10 -4.22
N ILE A 37 -3.35 2.17 -3.71
CA ILE A 37 -2.30 3.05 -4.24
C ILE A 37 -1.92 2.64 -5.66
N ALA A 38 -1.80 1.33 -5.94
CA ALA A 38 -1.56 0.81 -7.29
C ALA A 38 -2.68 1.18 -8.27
N ALA A 39 -3.93 1.26 -7.79
CA ALA A 39 -5.10 1.68 -8.55
C ALA A 39 -5.22 3.21 -8.70
N GLY A 40 -4.29 4.00 -8.15
CA GLY A 40 -4.26 5.45 -8.29
C GLY A 40 -4.87 6.23 -7.12
N VAL A 41 -5.26 5.57 -6.02
CA VAL A 41 -5.68 6.27 -4.79
C VAL A 41 -4.44 6.78 -4.08
N ASP A 42 -4.12 8.06 -4.30
CA ASP A 42 -2.85 8.64 -3.93
C ASP A 42 -2.89 9.49 -2.66
N THR A 43 -4.05 9.75 -2.05
CA THR A 43 -4.14 10.58 -0.83
C THR A 43 -4.58 9.78 0.38
N HIS A 44 -4.13 10.18 1.58
CA HIS A 44 -4.62 9.57 2.84
C HIS A 44 -6.15 9.61 2.94
N ARG A 45 -6.76 10.75 2.56
CA ARG A 45 -8.20 10.91 2.59
C ARG A 45 -8.87 9.90 1.65
N GLY A 46 -8.39 9.79 0.41
CA GLY A 46 -8.90 8.80 -0.54
C GLY A 46 -8.73 7.37 -0.06
N LEU A 47 -7.61 7.05 0.59
CA LEU A 47 -7.39 5.73 1.18
C LEU A 47 -8.39 5.43 2.30
N ILE A 48 -8.63 6.37 3.21
CA ILE A 48 -9.61 6.23 4.30
C ILE A 48 -11.02 6.05 3.74
N GLU A 49 -11.38 6.82 2.71
CA GLU A 49 -12.68 6.73 2.04
C GLU A 49 -12.84 5.38 1.32
N ALA A 50 -11.76 4.85 0.73
CA ALA A 50 -11.79 3.62 -0.06
C ALA A 50 -11.72 2.32 0.76
N THR A 51 -11.12 2.32 1.96
CA THR A 51 -11.07 1.13 2.84
C THR A 51 -12.36 0.87 3.62
N ASP A 52 -13.39 1.69 3.42
CA ASP A 52 -14.59 1.74 4.25
C ASP A 52 -14.25 1.99 5.74
N LYS A 53 -15.23 2.29 6.59
CA LYS A 53 -15.01 2.67 8.01
C LYS A 53 -14.36 1.56 8.88
N ALA A 54 -14.04 0.40 8.31
CA ALA A 54 -13.39 -0.72 8.99
C ALA A 54 -11.96 -0.39 9.47
N GLN A 55 -11.29 0.55 8.82
CA GLN A 55 -10.00 1.07 9.22
C GLN A 55 -10.16 2.48 9.80
N ASP A 56 -9.79 2.68 11.07
CA ASP A 56 -9.64 4.04 11.61
C ASP A 56 -8.54 4.80 10.83
N ALA A 57 -8.69 6.11 10.66
CA ALA A 57 -7.75 6.99 9.97
C ALA A 57 -6.31 6.84 10.50
N ARG A 58 -6.16 6.53 11.79
CA ARG A 58 -4.88 6.22 12.43
C ARG A 58 -4.25 4.93 11.88
N GLY A 59 -5.07 3.91 11.65
CA GLY A 59 -4.65 2.62 11.07
C GLY A 59 -4.11 2.80 9.65
N VAL A 60 -4.86 3.49 8.79
CA VAL A 60 -4.45 3.80 7.40
C VAL A 60 -3.12 4.56 7.39
N LYS A 61 -2.99 5.58 8.23
CA LYS A 61 -1.74 6.37 8.32
C LYS A 61 -0.56 5.52 8.77
N ARG A 62 -0.75 4.62 9.74
CA ARG A 62 0.29 3.71 10.23
C ARG A 62 0.71 2.71 9.14
N ILE A 63 -0.24 2.18 8.39
CA ILE A 63 0.03 1.28 7.26
C ILE A 63 0.79 2.04 6.15
N ALA A 64 0.37 3.25 5.80
CA ALA A 64 1.06 4.06 4.79
C ALA A 64 2.50 4.39 5.20
N LEU A 65 2.73 4.73 6.48
CA LEU A 65 4.09 4.91 7.01
C LEU A 65 4.90 3.61 6.88
N TYR A 66 4.31 2.48 7.30
CA TYR A 66 4.97 1.19 7.22
C TYR A 66 5.38 0.81 5.78
N LEU A 67 4.50 1.06 4.81
CA LEU A 67 4.75 0.88 3.38
C LEU A 67 5.82 1.85 2.84
N GLU A 68 5.96 3.05 3.41
CA GLU A 68 7.03 4.02 3.09
C GLU A 68 8.40 3.58 3.62
N GLY A 69 8.49 2.44 4.32
CA GLY A 69 9.71 2.04 5.01
C GLY A 69 9.85 2.62 6.42
N ARG A 70 8.83 3.32 6.94
CA ARG A 70 8.84 4.03 8.23
C ARG A 70 7.94 3.33 9.24
N THR A 71 8.46 2.82 10.34
CA THR A 71 7.60 2.34 11.44
C THR A 71 7.31 3.46 12.44
N GLU A 72 6.20 3.36 13.18
CA GLU A 72 6.00 4.19 14.38
C GLU A 72 7.20 4.03 15.34
N GLN A 73 7.62 5.15 15.95
CA GLN A 73 8.60 5.18 17.03
C GLN A 73 8.06 4.45 18.26
N HIS A 74 8.10 3.12 18.27
CA HIS A 74 8.05 2.38 19.54
C HIS A 74 9.45 2.36 20.14
N ALA A 75 9.62 3.09 21.25
CA ALA A 75 10.80 3.04 22.13
C ALA A 75 12.17 3.16 21.43
N ASN A 76 12.59 4.38 21.09
CA ASN A 76 13.99 4.76 20.80
C ASN A 76 14.76 3.97 19.71
N ARG A 77 14.11 3.12 18.91
CA ARG A 77 14.75 2.51 17.73
C ARG A 77 13.78 2.54 16.56
N ALA A 78 14.01 3.47 15.64
CA ALA A 78 13.41 3.39 14.31
C ALA A 78 13.91 2.11 13.67
N ARG A 79 13.05 1.08 13.58
CA ARG A 79 13.37 -0.08 12.76
C ARG A 79 13.04 0.33 11.33
N ALA A 80 14.06 0.50 10.50
CA ALA A 80 13.84 0.66 9.06
C ALA A 80 13.01 -0.55 8.61
N SER A 81 11.83 -0.31 8.04
CA SER A 81 11.16 -1.40 7.34
C SER A 81 12.04 -1.73 6.12
N PRO A 82 12.39 -3.01 5.91
CA PRO A 82 13.35 -3.41 4.88
C PRO A 82 12.86 -3.10 3.45
N PHE A 83 11.59 -2.72 3.28
CA PHE A 83 10.98 -2.47 1.99
C PHE A 83 10.24 -1.14 2.00
N ARG A 84 10.64 -0.25 1.07
CA ARG A 84 9.96 0.99 0.74
C ARG A 84 9.07 0.71 -0.46
N LEU A 85 7.87 0.17 -0.24
CA LEU A 85 6.93 -0.24 -1.30
C LEU A 85 6.17 0.94 -1.90
N ILE A 86 6.10 2.06 -1.18
CA ILE A 86 5.52 3.29 -1.67
C ILE A 86 6.46 4.46 -1.46
N GLU A 87 6.27 5.50 -2.28
CA GLU A 87 6.87 6.80 -2.11
C GLU A 87 5.82 7.82 -1.70
N ARG A 88 6.28 8.83 -0.98
CA ARG A 88 5.44 9.93 -0.49
C ARG A 88 6.07 11.26 -0.88
N ARG A 89 5.26 12.19 -1.40
CA ARG A 89 5.64 13.60 -1.58
C ARG A 89 4.56 14.54 -1.08
N LYS A 90 4.90 15.81 -0.85
CA LYS A 90 3.90 16.84 -0.54
C LYS A 90 2.96 17.00 -1.75
N HIS A 91 1.66 17.10 -1.49
CA HIS A 91 0.70 17.30 -2.57
C HIS A 91 0.81 18.76 -3.08
N PRO A 92 0.90 19.01 -4.40
CA PRO A 92 1.09 20.36 -4.96
C PRO A 92 -0.10 21.27 -4.71
N HIS A 93 -1.32 20.76 -4.94
CA HIS A 93 -2.56 21.55 -4.87
C HIS A 93 -3.42 21.33 -3.62
N ARG A 94 -3.06 20.41 -2.71
CA ARG A 94 -3.89 20.04 -1.56
C ARG A 94 -3.05 19.98 -0.29
N ALA A 95 -3.69 20.18 0.85
CA ALA A 95 -3.05 19.93 2.13
C ALA A 95 -2.73 18.44 2.29
N GLY A 96 -1.51 18.12 2.75
CA GLY A 96 -1.07 16.76 2.99
C GLY A 96 -0.09 16.22 1.97
N HIS A 97 -0.15 14.91 1.73
CA HIS A 97 0.81 14.17 0.92
C HIS A 97 0.08 13.33 -0.12
N GLN A 98 0.77 13.10 -1.25
CA GLN A 98 0.38 12.10 -2.23
C GLN A 98 1.34 10.90 -2.21
N PHE A 99 0.83 9.76 -2.64
CA PHE A 99 1.48 8.46 -2.63
C PHE A 99 1.55 7.86 -4.03
N ARG A 100 2.59 7.06 -4.27
CA ARG A 100 2.68 6.20 -5.44
C ARG A 100 3.47 4.94 -5.11
N LEU A 101 3.41 3.94 -5.98
CA LEU A 101 4.33 2.80 -5.90
C LEU A 101 5.78 3.24 -6.12
N SER A 102 6.67 2.68 -5.31
CA SER A 102 8.10 2.69 -5.58
C SER A 102 8.45 1.65 -6.66
N GLU A 103 9.74 1.56 -7.02
CA GLU A 103 10.23 0.49 -7.89
C GLU A 103 10.09 -0.89 -7.23
N GLU A 104 10.32 -0.97 -5.92
CA GLU A 104 10.16 -2.20 -5.14
C GLU A 104 8.69 -2.62 -5.06
N GLY A 105 7.78 -1.68 -4.83
CA GLY A 105 6.33 -1.93 -4.84
C GLY A 105 5.83 -2.39 -6.20
N LEU A 106 6.35 -1.80 -7.28
CA LEU A 106 6.04 -2.23 -8.64
C LEU A 106 6.57 -3.66 -8.91
N THR A 107 7.82 -3.94 -8.53
CA THR A 107 8.45 -5.25 -8.69
C THR A 107 7.69 -6.34 -7.94
N LEU A 108 7.22 -6.03 -6.72
CA LEU A 108 6.39 -6.94 -5.93
C LEU A 108 5.06 -7.29 -6.63
N LEU A 109 4.41 -6.30 -7.24
CA LEU A 109 3.08 -6.47 -7.82
C LEU A 109 3.09 -6.97 -9.27
N LYS A 110 4.18 -6.78 -10.02
CA LYS A 110 4.31 -7.19 -11.44
C LYS A 110 3.99 -8.66 -11.72
N PRO A 111 4.40 -9.65 -10.90
CA PRO A 111 4.04 -11.05 -11.13
C PRO A 111 2.53 -11.30 -11.08
N VAL A 112 1.80 -10.47 -10.33
CA VAL A 112 0.33 -10.57 -10.18
C VAL A 112 -0.39 -9.70 -11.21
N PHE A 113 0.18 -8.55 -11.53
CA PHE A 113 -0.34 -7.57 -12.49
C PHE A 113 0.74 -7.19 -13.50
N PRO A 114 0.96 -8.00 -14.55
CA PRO A 114 2.06 -7.77 -15.51
C PRO A 114 1.94 -6.44 -16.28
N SER A 115 0.72 -5.95 -16.47
CA SER A 115 0.43 -4.68 -17.13
C SER A 115 0.53 -3.46 -16.19
N LEU A 116 0.81 -3.66 -14.91
CA LEU A 116 0.91 -2.57 -13.96
C LEU A 116 2.12 -1.70 -14.30
N THR A 117 1.85 -0.42 -14.51
CA THR A 117 2.87 0.62 -14.67
C THR A 117 2.97 1.43 -13.40
N ARG A 118 4.15 2.01 -13.16
CA ARG A 118 4.34 2.92 -12.04
C ARG A 118 3.40 4.13 -12.20
N PRO A 119 2.55 4.45 -11.21
CA PRO A 119 1.73 5.66 -11.28
C PRO A 119 2.63 6.90 -11.37
N THR A 120 2.32 7.78 -12.33
CA THR A 120 2.89 9.13 -12.34
C THR A 120 2.33 9.90 -11.15
N TRP A 121 3.08 10.89 -10.70
CA TRP A 121 2.50 11.78 -9.71
C TRP A 121 1.40 12.61 -10.33
N ASN A 122 0.34 12.87 -9.57
CA ASN A 122 -0.63 13.87 -9.96
C ASN A 122 -0.02 15.25 -9.74
N GLU A 123 0.05 16.02 -10.83
CA GLU A 123 0.51 17.40 -10.86
C GLU A 123 -0.60 18.34 -10.39
#